data_AF-A0A432EPI6-F1
#
_entry.id   AF-A0A432EPI6-F1
#
_cell.length_a   1.000
_cell.length_b   1.000
_cell.length_c   1.000
_cell.angle_alpha   90.00
_cell.angle_beta   90.00
_cell.angle_gamma   90.00
#
_symmetry.space_group_name_H-M   'P 1'
#
loop_
_entity.id
_entity.type
_entity.pdbx_description
1 polymer ?
#
loop_
_entity_poly.entity_id
_entity_poly.type
_entity_poly.pdbx_seq_one_letter_code
_entity_poly.pdbx_strand_id
1 'polypeptide(L)' 'NRKISAEVSDEEFARRREAMEAKGKGAWKPVQPRQRHVSAALKAYAAMTTSAARGAVRDVSQLE' A
#
# COMPACT_ATOMS: atom_id res chain seq x y z
N ASN A 1 24.56 2.20 12.37
CA ASN A 1 23.80 1.90 11.13
C ASN A 1 22.30 2.05 11.37
N ARG A 2 21.63 2.91 10.59
CA ARG A 2 20.17 3.18 10.62
C ARG A 2 19.51 2.63 9.34
N LYS A 3 19.54 1.31 9.14
CA LYS A 3 19.06 0.64 7.93
C LYS A 3 18.01 -0.40 8.31
N ILE A 4 16.94 -0.47 7.53
CA ILE A 4 16.03 -1.61 7.51
C ILE A 4 16.24 -2.29 6.15
N SER A 5 16.61 -3.56 6.16
CA SER A 5 16.74 -4.38 4.96
C SER A 5 16.19 -5.76 5.22
N ALA A 6 15.56 -6.33 4.20
CA ALA A 6 15.24 -7.75 4.17
C ALA A 6 16.37 -8.49 3.43
N GLU A 7 16.83 -9.60 4.01
CA GLU A 7 17.96 -10.40 3.51
C GLU A 7 17.50 -11.35 2.41
N VAL A 8 17.14 -10.76 1.27
CA VAL A 8 16.62 -11.46 0.09
C VAL A 8 17.27 -10.81 -1.13
N SER A 9 17.59 -11.60 -2.16
CA SER A 9 18.21 -11.07 -3.38
C SER A 9 17.23 -10.24 -4.20
N ASP A 10 17.76 -9.37 -5.06
CA ASP A 10 16.94 -8.51 -5.91
C ASP A 10 16.14 -9.32 -6.95
N GLU A 11 16.71 -10.42 -7.45
CA GLU A 11 16.04 -11.35 -8.36
C GLU A 11 14.84 -12.01 -7.69
N GLU A 12 14.98 -12.39 -6.42
CA GLU A 12 13.87 -12.97 -5.66
C GLU A 12 12.77 -11.94 -5.38
N PHE A 13 13.14 -10.68 -5.11
CA PHE A 13 12.16 -9.60 -5.01
C PHE A 13 11.43 -9.34 -6.32
N ALA A 14 12.14 -9.33 -7.45
CA ALA A 14 11.55 -9.18 -8.78
C ALA A 14 10.55 -10.32 -9.06
N ARG A 15 10.98 -11.58 -8.87
CA ARG A 15 10.13 -12.77 -9.02
C ARG A 15 8.87 -12.70 -8.17
N ARG A 16 8.98 -12.28 -6.90
CA ARG A 16 7.82 -12.14 -6.00
C ARG A 16 6.86 -11.04 -6.45
N ARG A 17 7.38 -9.92 -6.97
CA ARG A 17 6.56 -8.83 -7.51
C ARG A 17 5.78 -9.29 -8.74
N GLU A 18 6.47 -9.93 -9.70
CA GLU A 18 5.82 -10.50 -10.90
C GLU A 18 4.74 -11.52 -10.53
N ALA A 19 5.05 -12.45 -9.62
CA ALA A 19 4.08 -13.43 -9.14
C ALA A 19 2.87 -12.80 -8.42
N MET A 20 3.05 -11.64 -7.78
CA MET A 20 1.97 -10.89 -7.15
C MET A 20 1.13 -10.12 -8.16
N GLU A 21 1.76 -9.46 -9.14
CA GLU A 21 1.09 -8.75 -10.22
C GLU A 21 0.28 -9.70 -11.11
N ALA A 22 0.77 -10.91 -11.34
CA ALA A 22 0.07 -11.97 -12.08
C ALA A 22 -1.29 -12.36 -11.44
N LYS A 23 -1.53 -12.04 -10.16
CA LYS A 23 -2.84 -12.27 -9.50
C LYS A 23 -3.92 -11.27 -9.95
N GLY A 24 -3.58 -10.29 -10.79
CA GLY A 24 -4.52 -9.35 -11.40
C GLY A 24 -5.37 -8.60 -10.37
N LYS A 25 -6.70 -8.73 -10.44
CA LYS A 25 -7.64 -8.04 -9.51
C LYS A 25 -7.45 -8.46 -8.05
N GLY A 26 -6.83 -9.60 -7.78
CA GLY A 26 -6.49 -10.09 -6.44
C GLY A 26 -5.11 -9.66 -5.96
N ALA A 27 -4.28 -9.06 -6.83
CA ALA A 27 -2.96 -8.56 -6.46
C ALA A 27 -3.07 -7.51 -5.35
N TRP A 28 -2.12 -7.54 -4.40
CA TRP A 28 -1.98 -6.58 -3.30
C TRP A 28 -3.22 -6.40 -2.40
N LYS A 29 -4.18 -7.32 -2.48
CA LYS A 29 -5.35 -7.38 -1.61
C LYS A 29 -5.16 -8.43 -0.52
N PRO A 30 -5.84 -8.29 0.63
CA PRO A 30 -5.83 -9.33 1.66
C PRO A 30 -6.28 -10.67 1.08
N VAL A 31 -5.46 -11.71 1.28
CA VAL A 31 -5.78 -13.08 0.83
C VAL A 31 -6.98 -13.64 1.59
N GLN A 32 -7.12 -13.28 2.86
CA GLN A 32 -8.25 -13.66 3.70
C GLN A 32 -9.16 -12.44 3.95
N PRO A 33 -10.50 -12.62 3.99
CA PRO A 33 -11.42 -11.56 4.36
C PRO A 33 -11.08 -11.01 5.75
N ARG A 34 -10.95 -9.68 5.86
CA ARG A 34 -10.78 -8.99 7.14
C ARG A 34 -11.98 -8.11 7.39
N GLN A 35 -12.77 -8.40 8.42
CA GLN A 35 -13.86 -7.51 8.82
C GLN A 35 -13.26 -6.24 9.43
N ARG A 36 -13.45 -5.11 8.74
CA ARG A 36 -13.10 -3.78 9.23
C ARG A 36 -14.21 -2.82 8.88
N HIS A 37 -14.72 -2.09 9.86
CA HIS A 37 -15.61 -0.97 9.59
C HIS A 37 -14.82 0.19 8.98
N VAL A 38 -15.14 0.57 7.75
CA VAL A 38 -14.51 1.70 7.06
C VAL A 38 -15.56 2.79 6.88
N SER A 39 -15.55 3.76 7.79
CA SER A 39 -16.47 4.89 7.76
C SER A 39 -16.24 5.77 6.53
N ALA A 40 -17.23 6.60 6.17
CA ALA A 40 -17.10 7.56 5.07
C ALA A 40 -15.90 8.52 5.29
N ALA A 41 -15.69 8.98 6.53
CA ALA A 41 -14.55 9.82 6.88
C ALA A 41 -13.20 9.13 6.64
N LEU A 42 -13.08 7.83 6.96
CA LEU A 42 -11.86 7.06 6.69
C LEU A 42 -11.61 6.86 5.19
N LYS A 43 -12.67 6.69 4.39
CA LYS A 43 -12.55 6.63 2.92
C LYS A 43 -12.04 7.95 2.35
N ALA A 44 -12.64 9.07 2.78
CA ALA A 44 -12.22 10.40 2.36
C ALA A 44 -10.77 10.71 2.76
N TYR A 45 -10.38 10.37 4.00
CA TYR A 45 -8.99 10.54 4.46
C TYR A 45 -8.01 9.74 3.60
N ALA A 46 -8.32 8.47 3.31
CA ALA A 46 -7.45 7.61 2.52
C ALA A 46 -7.25 8.12 1.06
N ALA A 47 -8.23 8.82 0.50
CA ALA A 47 -8.13 9.39 -0.84
C ALA A 47 -7.23 10.65 -0.91
N MET A 48 -7.03 11.36 0.20
CA MET A 48 -6.27 12.61 0.23
C MET A 48 -4.92 12.51 0.95
N THR A 49 -4.69 11.47 1.77
CA THR A 49 -3.48 11.40 2.60
C THR A 49 -2.22 11.16 1.77
N THR A 50 -1.16 11.90 2.07
CA THR A 50 0.17 11.72 1.48
C THR A 50 1.02 10.72 2.28
N SER A 51 2.21 10.40 1.76
CA SER A 51 3.18 9.53 2.45
C SER A 51 3.51 10.04 3.86
N ALA A 52 3.62 9.13 4.83
CA ALA A 52 4.04 9.46 6.19
C ALA A 52 5.45 10.10 6.23
N ALA A 53 6.32 9.78 5.26
CA ALA A 53 7.62 10.43 5.12
C ALA A 53 7.51 11.94 4.83
N ARG A 54 6.36 12.40 4.33
CA ARG A 54 6.03 13.81 4.08
C ARG A 54 5.05 14.39 5.12
N GLY A 55 4.80 13.66 6.22
CA GLY A 55 3.93 14.12 7.31
C GLY A 55 2.46 13.71 7.22
N ALA A 56 2.07 12.85 6.26
CA ALA A 56 0.69 12.36 6.10
C ALA A 56 -0.37 13.47 6.00
N VAL A 57 0.01 14.60 5.40
CA VAL A 57 -0.89 15.72 5.15
C VAL A 57 -1.97 15.34 4.14
N ARG A 58 -3.12 16.01 4.21
CA ARG A 58 -4.23 15.83 3.26
C ARG A 58 -4.04 16.79 2.10
N ASP A 59 -3.77 16.24 0.93
CA ASP A 59 -3.69 17.00 -0.31
C ASP A 59 -5.03 16.88 -1.05
N VAL A 60 -5.79 17.97 -1.05
CA VAL A 60 -7.14 18.05 -1.62
C VAL A 60 -7.10 18.04 -3.14
N SER A 61 -5.99 18.43 -3.77
CA SER A 61 -5.83 18.40 -5.23
C SER A 61 -5.96 16.98 -5.82
N GLN A 62 -5.83 15.94 -4.99
CA GLN A 62 -6.06 14.54 -5.40
C GLN A 62 -7.54 14.21 -5.68
N LEU A 63 -8.47 15.12 -5.36
CA LEU A 63 -9.90 14.97 -5.60
C LEU A 63 -10.41 15.80 -6.80
N GLU A 64 -9.56 16.65 -7.37
CA GLU A 64 -9.84 17.42 -8.60
C GLU A 64 -9.60 16.54 -9.84
#